data_AF-A0A914NEE2-F1
#
_entry.id   AF-A0A914NEE2-F1
#
_cell.length_a   1.000
_cell.length_b   1.000
_cell.length_c   1.000
_cell.angle_alpha   90.00
_cell.angle_beta   90.00
_cell.angle_gamma   90.00
#
_symmetry.space_group_name_H-M   'P 1'
#
loop_
_entity.id
_entity.type
_entity.pdbx_description
1 polymer ?
#
loop_
_entity_poly.entity_id
_entity_poly.type
_entity_poly.pdbx_seq_one_letter_code
_entity_poly.pdbx_strand_id
1 'polypeptide(L)'
;MARFDGIRYGYCINKEQLINDDSFIAYIKRNRSESLGTGVKRRIFAGNYYSLNENYNKYVNKAAKIQRLIQKDFSTIFNQNIHCILTPVSRHSAPLFSQIKRRNREEQRLEDYFMAPANLCGLPSIAIPYSQCSRGLPLGIQLIAPYLEDLRLLKISEMIEKLF
;
A
#
# COMPACT_ATOMS: atom_id res chain seq x y z
N MET A 1 -12.45 -5.97 4.52
CA MET A 1 -13.25 -6.13 3.28
C MET A 1 -14.42 -7.09 3.45
N ALA A 2 -14.25 -8.25 4.11
CA ALA A 2 -15.36 -9.17 4.41
C ALA A 2 -16.38 -8.63 5.42
N ARG A 3 -16.00 -7.59 6.19
CA ARG A 3 -16.86 -6.97 7.22
C ARG A 3 -17.89 -5.97 6.69
N PHE A 4 -17.79 -5.54 5.43
CA PHE A 4 -18.77 -4.64 4.80
C PHE A 4 -19.77 -5.47 4.01
N ASP A 5 -20.77 -5.98 4.73
CA ASP A 5 -21.85 -6.82 4.23
C ASP A 5 -23.19 -6.06 4.13
N GLY A 6 -23.28 -4.87 4.74
CA GLY A 6 -24.52 -4.11 4.86
C GLY A 6 -25.51 -4.76 5.85
N ILE A 7 -25.05 -5.64 6.74
CA ILE A 7 -25.85 -6.22 7.84
C ILE A 7 -25.38 -5.60 9.15
N ARG A 8 -24.07 -5.71 9.42
CA ARG A 8 -23.46 -5.17 10.64
C ARG A 8 -22.71 -3.88 10.38
N TYR A 9 -22.07 -3.76 9.23
CA TYR A 9 -21.30 -2.57 8.86
C TYR A 9 -21.43 -2.22 7.38
N GLY A 10 -21.49 -0.93 7.09
CA GLY A 10 -21.49 -0.37 5.73
C GLY A 10 -22.86 0.06 5.25
N TYR A 11 -22.97 0.23 3.93
CA TYR A 11 -24.18 0.65 3.24
C TYR A 11 -25.21 -0.49 3.26
N CYS A 12 -26.43 -0.17 3.69
CA CYS A 12 -27.56 -1.09 3.76
C CYS A 12 -28.59 -0.69 2.71
N ILE A 13 -28.83 -1.56 1.74
CA ILE A 13 -29.92 -1.39 0.78
C ILE A 13 -31.26 -1.68 1.47
N ASN A 14 -32.26 -0.85 1.20
CA ASN A 14 -33.62 -1.10 1.67
C ASN A 14 -34.14 -2.42 1.09
N LYS A 15 -34.63 -3.30 1.97
CA LYS A 15 -35.14 -4.64 1.60
C LYS A 15 -36.23 -4.58 0.51
N GLU A 16 -37.04 -3.52 0.50
CA GLU A 16 -38.08 -3.28 -0.51
C GLU A 16 -37.55 -3.14 -1.95
N GLN A 17 -36.24 -2.90 -2.12
CA GLN A 17 -35.60 -2.81 -3.44
C GLN A 17 -35.12 -4.18 -3.97
N LEU A 18 -35.24 -5.27 -3.21
CA LEU A 18 -34.93 -6.64 -3.65
C LEU A 18 -36.12 -7.20 -4.44
N ILE A 19 -36.22 -6.81 -5.71
CA ILE A 19 -37.42 -7.08 -6.51
C ILE A 19 -37.45 -8.53 -7.07
N ASN A 20 -36.30 -9.23 -7.12
CA ASN A 20 -36.16 -10.44 -7.94
C ASN A 20 -35.50 -11.65 -7.25
N ASP A 21 -34.89 -11.49 -6.06
CA ASP A 21 -34.20 -12.58 -5.36
C ASP A 21 -33.97 -12.20 -3.88
N ASP A 22 -34.70 -12.84 -2.96
CA ASP A 22 -34.59 -12.64 -1.50
C ASP A 22 -33.41 -13.41 -0.88
N SER A 23 -32.55 -14.02 -1.68
CA SER A 23 -31.40 -14.74 -1.17
C SER A 23 -30.40 -13.80 -0.47
N PHE A 24 -29.83 -14.30 0.62
CA PHE A 24 -28.77 -13.62 1.36
C PHE A 24 -27.58 -13.24 0.47
N ILE A 25 -27.28 -14.07 -0.53
CA ILE A 25 -26.20 -13.85 -1.50
C ILE A 25 -26.54 -12.66 -2.40
N ALA A 26 -27.79 -12.56 -2.88
CA ALA A 26 -28.23 -11.43 -3.69
C ALA A 26 -28.13 -10.10 -2.91
N TYR A 27 -28.53 -10.11 -1.63
CA TYR A 27 -28.39 -8.96 -0.74
C TYR A 27 -26.93 -8.49 -0.63
N ILE A 28 -26.01 -9.39 -0.28
CA ILE A 28 -24.58 -9.06 -0.14
C ILE A 28 -24.00 -8.57 -1.47
N LYS A 29 -24.33 -9.23 -2.59
CA LYS A 29 -23.84 -8.87 -3.92
C LYS A 29 -24.25 -7.45 -4.29
N ARG A 30 -25.50 -7.08 -4.03
CA ARG A 30 -26.02 -5.76 -4.36
C ARG A 30 -25.42 -4.67 -3.48
N ASN A 31 -25.40 -4.87 -2.16
CA ASN A 31 -24.76 -3.95 -1.22
C ASN A 31 -23.31 -3.66 -1.61
N ARG A 32 -22.52 -4.70 -1.92
CA ARG A 32 -21.12 -4.54 -2.31
C ARG A 32 -20.95 -3.90 -3.69
N SER A 33 -21.89 -4.14 -4.60
CA SER A 33 -21.86 -3.53 -5.94
C SER A 33 -22.09 -2.02 -5.88
N GLU A 34 -23.07 -1.58 -5.09
CA GLU A 34 -23.46 -0.18 -4.98
C GLU A 34 -22.53 0.63 -4.06
N SER A 35 -22.09 0.04 -2.95
CA SER A 35 -21.30 0.76 -1.94
C SER A 35 -19.81 0.89 -2.27
N LEU A 36 -19.24 -0.10 -2.97
CA LEU A 36 -17.79 -0.12 -3.21
C LEU A 36 -17.44 0.67 -4.47
N GLY A 37 -16.50 1.60 -4.32
CA GLY A 37 -15.91 2.32 -5.45
C GLY A 37 -15.19 1.39 -6.43
N THR A 38 -15.06 1.82 -7.68
CA THR A 38 -14.47 1.03 -8.78
C THR A 38 -13.06 0.52 -8.46
N GLY A 39 -12.21 1.34 -7.84
CA GLY A 39 -10.86 0.95 -7.42
C GLY A 39 -10.84 -0.17 -6.38
N VAL A 40 -11.78 -0.15 -5.43
CA VAL A 40 -11.92 -1.19 -4.41
C VAL A 40 -12.43 -2.50 -5.03
N LYS A 41 -13.50 -2.43 -5.83
CA LYS A 41 -14.04 -3.59 -6.55
C LYS A 41 -12.96 -4.26 -7.40
N ARG A 42 -12.15 -3.46 -8.11
CA ARG A 42 -11.07 -3.97 -8.94
C ARG A 42 -9.99 -4.72 -8.15
N ARG A 43 -9.59 -4.23 -6.97
CA ARG A 43 -8.65 -4.94 -6.09
C ARG A 43 -9.23 -6.25 -5.56
N ILE A 44 -10.53 -6.27 -5.24
CA ILE A 44 -11.21 -7.51 -4.82
C ILE A 44 -11.23 -8.53 -5.95
N PHE A 45 -11.61 -8.13 -7.16
CA PHE A 45 -11.60 -9.04 -8.33
C PHE A 45 -10.20 -9.55 -8.65
N ALA A 46 -9.19 -8.68 -8.63
CA ALA A 46 -7.80 -9.09 -8.85
C ALA A 46 -7.32 -10.06 -7.75
N GLY A 47 -7.60 -9.77 -6.49
CA GLY A 47 -7.26 -10.64 -5.36
C GLY A 47 -7.91 -12.02 -5.48
N ASN A 48 -9.20 -12.07 -5.82
CA ASN A 48 -9.91 -13.32 -6.07
C ASN A 48 -9.28 -14.09 -7.24
N TYR A 49 -9.00 -13.43 -8.36
CA TYR A 49 -8.37 -14.04 -9.53
C TYR A 49 -7.02 -14.68 -9.19
N TYR A 50 -6.16 -13.99 -8.44
CA TYR A 50 -4.85 -14.53 -8.04
C TYR A 50 -4.95 -15.65 -7.00
N SER A 51 -6.02 -15.66 -6.20
CA SER A 51 -6.22 -16.64 -5.12
C SER A 51 -6.90 -17.92 -5.60
N LEU A 52 -7.41 -17.98 -6.84
CA LEU A 52 -7.94 -19.21 -7.43
C LEU A 52 -6.86 -20.30 -7.44
N ASN A 53 -7.23 -21.55 -7.13
CA ASN A 53 -6.29 -22.68 -7.03
C ASN A 53 -5.37 -22.81 -8.26
N GLU A 54 -5.92 -22.64 -9.46
CA GLU A 54 -5.17 -22.70 -10.73
C GLU A 54 -4.10 -21.60 -10.86
N ASN A 55 -4.38 -20.43 -10.31
CA ASN A 55 -3.54 -19.24 -10.39
C ASN A 55 -2.59 -19.09 -9.20
N TYR A 56 -2.91 -19.72 -8.07
CA TYR A 56 -2.21 -19.53 -6.80
C TYR A 56 -0.71 -19.83 -6.92
N ASN A 57 -0.38 -20.99 -7.50
CA ASN A 57 1.01 -21.39 -7.74
C ASN A 57 1.74 -20.46 -8.72
N LYS A 58 1.01 -19.94 -9.72
CA LYS A 58 1.58 -19.09 -10.78
C LYS A 58 1.86 -17.67 -10.30
N TYR A 59 1.04 -17.11 -9.41
CA TYR A 59 1.13 -15.71 -9.00
C TYR A 59 1.51 -15.56 -7.52
N VAL A 60 0.74 -16.13 -6.59
CA VAL A 60 0.95 -15.93 -5.15
C VAL A 60 2.26 -16.57 -4.69
N ASN A 61 2.49 -17.85 -5.04
CA ASN A 61 3.72 -18.54 -4.64
C ASN A 61 4.98 -17.93 -5.28
N LYS A 62 4.88 -17.42 -6.52
CA LYS A 62 5.99 -16.71 -7.16
C LYS A 62 6.26 -15.37 -6.47
N ALA A 63 5.21 -14.61 -6.14
CA ALA A 63 5.35 -13.35 -5.42
C ALA A 63 5.99 -13.54 -4.04
N ALA A 64 5.59 -14.58 -3.28
CA ALA A 64 6.20 -14.91 -1.99
C ALA A 64 7.69 -15.27 -2.11
N LYS A 65 8.10 -15.97 -3.18
CA LYS A 65 9.52 -16.25 -3.45
C LYS A 65 10.30 -14.96 -3.72
N ILE A 66 9.76 -14.05 -4.53
CA ILE A 66 10.39 -12.75 -4.81
C ILE A 66 10.49 -11.93 -3.52
N GLN A 67 9.42 -11.87 -2.71
CA GLN A 67 9.43 -11.20 -1.42
C GLN A 67 10.55 -11.72 -0.51
N ARG A 68 10.77 -13.04 -0.48
CA ARG A 68 11.87 -13.65 0.27
C ARG A 68 13.26 -13.24 -0.25
N LEU A 69 13.43 -13.08 -1.56
CA LEU A 69 14.68 -12.58 -2.14
C LEU A 69 14.94 -11.14 -1.70
N ILE A 70 13.94 -10.27 -1.79
CA ILE A 70 14.06 -8.87 -1.35
C ILE A 70 14.38 -8.80 0.15
N GLN A 71 13.71 -9.60 0.98
CA GLN A 71 14.03 -9.71 2.42
C GLN A 71 15.48 -10.13 2.66
N LYS A 72 16.00 -11.10 1.88
CA LYS A 72 17.39 -11.54 1.99
C LYS A 72 18.37 -10.41 1.64
N ASP A 73 18.06 -9.58 0.64
CA ASP A 73 18.90 -8.46 0.25
C ASP A 73 19.01 -7.43 1.39
N PHE A 74 17.88 -7.05 2.00
CA PHE A 74 17.89 -6.17 3.18
C PHE A 74 18.67 -6.77 4.35
N SER A 75 18.44 -8.05 4.68
CA SER A 75 19.18 -8.73 5.75
C SER A 75 20.68 -8.75 5.48
N THR A 76 21.09 -8.94 4.22
CA THR A 76 22.51 -8.95 3.83
C THR A 76 23.14 -7.57 4.04
N ILE A 77 22.43 -6.50 3.67
CA ILE A 77 22.88 -5.11 3.87
C ILE A 77 23.02 -4.81 5.37
N PHE A 78 22.00 -5.14 6.17
CA PHE A 78 22.05 -4.86 7.62
C PHE A 78 23.10 -5.67 8.38
N ASN A 79 23.50 -6.84 7.86
CA ASN A 79 24.62 -7.62 8.40
C ASN A 79 26.00 -6.97 8.15
N GLN A 80 26.11 -5.97 7.28
CA GLN A 80 27.36 -5.24 6.98
C GLN A 80 27.56 -4.02 7.90
N ASN A 81 27.08 -4.08 9.15
CA ASN A 81 27.09 -2.97 10.11
C ASN A 81 26.35 -1.70 9.62
N ILE A 82 25.38 -1.84 8.71
CA ILE A 82 24.52 -0.73 8.29
C ILE A 82 23.34 -0.63 9.25
N HIS A 83 23.14 0.55 9.83
CA HIS A 83 22.09 0.78 10.84
C HIS A 83 20.78 1.31 10.26
N CYS A 84 20.84 1.97 9.10
CA CYS A 84 19.68 2.53 8.43
C CYS A 84 20.00 2.72 6.95
N ILE A 85 18.97 2.62 6.11
CA ILE A 85 19.02 2.93 4.68
C ILE A 85 18.25 4.24 4.47
N LEU A 86 18.84 5.18 3.73
CA LEU A 86 18.23 6.45 3.36
C LEU A 86 17.78 6.40 1.90
N THR A 87 16.53 6.75 1.65
CA THR A 87 15.91 6.79 0.31
C THR A 87 15.00 8.02 0.20
N PRO A 88 14.69 8.53 -0.99
CA PRO A 88 13.60 9.50 -1.14
C PRO A 88 12.24 8.83 -0.88
N VAL A 89 11.26 9.58 -0.38
CA VAL A 89 9.87 9.08 -0.21
C VAL A 89 9.18 8.92 -1.56
N SER A 90 9.39 9.89 -2.46
CA SER A 90 8.72 9.96 -3.77
C SER A 90 9.71 10.37 -4.87
N ARG A 91 9.38 10.03 -6.13
CA ARG A 91 10.20 10.38 -7.31
C ARG A 91 10.16 11.87 -7.66
N HIS A 92 9.10 12.56 -7.26
CA HIS A 92 8.87 13.97 -7.53
C HIS A 92 8.07 14.62 -6.40
N SER A 93 8.02 15.95 -6.39
CA SER A 93 7.11 16.70 -5.52
C SER A 93 5.65 16.39 -5.83
N ALA A 94 4.74 16.71 -4.90
CA ALA A 94 3.32 16.37 -5.02
C ALA A 94 2.73 16.78 -6.39
N PRO A 95 2.08 15.86 -7.12
CA PRO A 95 1.44 16.17 -8.40
C PRO A 95 0.15 16.96 -8.19
N LEU A 96 -0.25 17.73 -9.20
CA LEU A 96 -1.54 18.41 -9.19
C LEU A 96 -2.68 17.40 -9.35
N PHE A 97 -3.85 17.70 -8.79
CA PHE A 97 -5.02 16.84 -8.92
C PHE A 97 -5.43 16.56 -10.38
N SER A 98 -5.27 17.55 -11.25
CA SER A 98 -5.50 17.42 -12.69
C SER A 98 -4.55 16.42 -13.35
N GLN A 99 -3.29 16.34 -12.88
CA GLN A 99 -2.31 15.36 -13.33
C GLN A 99 -2.67 13.96 -12.84
N ILE A 100 -3.07 13.82 -11.57
CA ILE A 100 -3.49 12.53 -10.99
C ILE A 100 -4.64 11.91 -11.79
N LYS A 101 -5.64 12.72 -12.18
CA LYS A 101 -6.79 12.26 -12.99
C LYS A 101 -6.40 11.77 -14.39
N ARG A 102 -5.33 12.31 -14.96
CA ARG A 102 -4.85 11.97 -16.32
C ARG A 102 -3.87 10.79 -16.33
N ARG A 103 -3.35 10.39 -15.17
CA ARG A 103 -2.32 9.36 -15.09
C ARG A 103 -2.84 7.97 -15.42
N ASN A 104 -2.01 7.23 -16.15
CA ASN A 104 -2.25 5.83 -16.42
C ASN A 104 -1.86 4.96 -15.23
N ARG A 105 -2.36 3.72 -15.21
CA ARG A 105 -2.15 2.77 -14.10
C ARG A 105 -0.68 2.47 -13.85
N GLU A 106 0.13 2.45 -14.89
CA GLU A 106 1.58 2.21 -14.79
C GLU A 106 2.26 3.35 -14.02
N GLU A 107 1.92 4.59 -14.34
CA GLU A 107 2.46 5.78 -13.67
C GLU A 107 2.04 5.83 -12.20
N GLN A 108 0.80 5.45 -11.88
CA GLN A 108 0.33 5.37 -10.50
C GLN A 108 1.10 4.35 -9.66
N ARG A 109 1.57 3.24 -10.25
CA ARG A 109 2.38 2.25 -9.51
C ARG A 109 3.78 2.74 -9.20
N LEU A 110 4.30 3.69 -9.96
CA LEU A 110 5.66 4.23 -9.76
C LEU A 110 5.73 5.20 -8.56
N GLU A 111 4.59 5.68 -8.06
CA GLU A 111 4.54 6.55 -6.89
C GLU A 111 5.08 5.84 -5.64
N ASP A 112 4.71 4.58 -5.45
CA ASP A 112 5.07 3.81 -4.26
C ASP A 112 6.40 3.07 -4.40
N TYR A 113 7.19 3.36 -5.44
CA TYR A 113 8.39 2.59 -5.78
C TYR A 113 9.41 2.50 -4.64
N PHE A 114 9.62 3.60 -3.91
CA PHE A 114 10.58 3.65 -2.80
C PHE A 114 9.98 3.17 -1.47
N MET A 115 8.67 3.30 -1.28
CA MET A 115 7.99 2.94 -0.02
C MET A 115 7.58 1.46 0.03
N ALA A 116 7.31 0.84 -1.12
CA ALA A 116 6.84 -0.54 -1.20
C ALA A 116 7.81 -1.58 -0.59
N PRO A 117 9.14 -1.50 -0.78
CA PRO A 117 10.06 -2.51 -0.26
C PRO A 117 10.02 -2.68 1.26
N ALA A 118 9.95 -1.58 2.03
CA ALA A 118 9.89 -1.64 3.50
C ALA A 118 8.65 -2.42 3.98
N ASN A 119 7.48 -2.14 3.38
CA ASN A 119 6.22 -2.84 3.68
C ASN A 119 6.27 -4.32 3.28
N LEU A 120 6.86 -4.64 2.12
CA LEU A 120 7.02 -6.03 1.66
C LEU A 120 7.94 -6.83 2.59
N CYS A 121 8.97 -6.19 3.13
CA CYS A 121 9.92 -6.85 4.02
C CYS A 121 9.50 -6.84 5.50
N GLY A 122 8.46 -6.07 5.86
CA GLY A 122 8.04 -5.91 7.26
C GLY A 122 9.08 -5.14 8.09
N LEU A 123 9.80 -4.22 7.46
CA LEU A 123 10.84 -3.42 8.10
C LEU A 123 10.25 -2.10 8.63
N PRO A 124 10.71 -1.62 9.80
CA PRO A 124 10.33 -0.30 10.27
C PRO A 124 10.89 0.78 9.33
N SER A 125 10.03 1.72 8.95
CA SER A 125 10.40 2.86 8.11
C SER A 125 9.67 4.12 8.54
N ILE A 126 10.29 5.27 8.31
CA ILE A 126 9.74 6.59 8.67
C ILE A 126 10.07 7.60 7.58
N ALA A 127 9.11 8.46 7.29
CA ALA A 127 9.25 9.57 6.34
C ALA A 127 9.43 10.88 7.11
N ILE A 128 10.46 11.65 6.75
CA ILE A 128 10.84 12.91 7.40
C ILE A 128 10.86 14.01 6.33
N PRO A 129 10.27 15.18 6.58
CA PRO A 129 10.41 16.31 5.68
C PRO A 129 11.88 16.79 5.68
N TYR A 130 12.45 17.01 4.51
CA TYR A 130 13.85 17.42 4.36
C TYR A 130 13.99 18.80 3.70
N SER A 131 13.13 19.12 2.72
CA SER A 131 13.22 20.38 1.99
C SER A 131 11.92 20.73 1.29
N GLN A 132 11.91 21.84 0.56
CA GLN A 132 10.83 22.22 -0.35
C GLN A 132 11.35 22.24 -1.79
N CYS A 133 10.49 21.88 -2.74
CA CYS A 133 10.81 22.07 -4.15
C CYS A 133 10.66 23.55 -4.55
N SER A 134 11.06 23.89 -5.77
CA SER A 134 10.90 25.24 -6.34
C SER A 134 9.45 25.77 -6.35
N ARG A 135 8.46 24.89 -6.18
CA ARG A 135 7.03 25.24 -6.07
C ARG A 135 6.57 25.41 -4.61
N GLY A 136 7.47 25.38 -3.63
CA GLY A 136 7.14 25.46 -2.20
C GLY A 136 6.48 24.20 -1.61
N LEU A 137 6.51 23.08 -2.34
CA LEU A 137 5.90 21.82 -1.87
C LEU A 137 6.93 20.98 -1.10
N PRO A 138 6.52 20.26 -0.04
CA PRO A 138 7.43 19.47 0.77
C PRO A 138 8.04 18.31 -0.01
N LEU A 139 9.32 18.06 0.25
CA LEU A 139 10.10 16.91 -0.18
C LEU A 139 10.48 16.11 1.05
N GLY A 140 10.25 14.80 1.00
CA GLY A 140 10.51 13.89 2.11
C GLY A 140 11.61 12.89 1.78
N ILE A 141 12.37 12.52 2.81
CA ILE A 141 13.27 11.38 2.82
C ILE A 141 12.69 10.27 3.70
N GLN A 142 12.96 9.03 3.34
CA GLN A 142 12.55 7.83 4.04
C GLN A 142 13.80 7.16 4.62
N LEU A 143 13.72 6.84 5.90
CA LEU A 143 14.68 6.01 6.61
C LEU A 143 14.08 4.63 6.82
N ILE A 144 14.87 3.57 6.58
CA ILE A 144 14.47 2.18 6.78
C ILE A 144 15.50 1.52 7.71
N ALA A 145 15.04 0.96 8.82
CA ALA A 145 15.90 0.30 9.80
C ALA A 145 15.70 -1.23 9.79
N PRO A 146 16.62 -1.99 10.42
CA PRO A 146 16.43 -3.42 10.63
C PRO A 146 15.16 -3.73 11.44
N TYR A 147 14.74 -5.00 11.36
CA TYR A 147 13.57 -5.48 12.10
C TYR A 147 13.71 -5.21 13.62
N LEU A 148 12.65 -4.69 14.24
CA LEU A 148 12.57 -4.30 15.67
C LEU A 148 13.52 -3.20 16.13
N GLU A 149 14.07 -2.40 15.20
CA GLU A 149 14.95 -1.27 15.51
C GLU A 149 14.24 0.09 15.50
N ASP A 150 12.94 0.11 15.79
CA ASP A 150 12.08 1.30 15.80
C ASP A 150 12.65 2.43 16.67
N LEU A 151 13.16 2.11 17.87
CA LEU A 151 13.74 3.12 18.77
C LEU A 151 14.98 3.79 18.14
N ARG A 152 15.82 3.00 17.48
CA ARG A 152 17.02 3.50 16.79
C ARG A 152 16.62 4.37 15.61
N LEU A 153 15.64 3.91 14.83
CA LEU A 153 15.09 4.66 13.71
C LEU A 153 14.54 6.03 14.16
N LEU A 154 13.77 6.07 15.25
CA LEU A 154 13.23 7.31 15.81
C LEU A 154 14.34 8.27 16.26
N LYS A 155 15.39 7.77 16.94
CA LYS A 155 16.53 8.61 17.36
C LYS A 155 17.27 9.23 16.17
N ILE A 156 17.54 8.44 15.13
CA ILE A 156 18.20 8.94 13.91
C ILE A 156 17.29 9.98 13.23
N SER A 157 15.98 9.73 13.22
CA SER A 157 14.99 10.63 12.63
C SER A 157 14.95 11.98 13.35
N GLU A 158 14.92 11.97 14.68
CA GLU A 158 14.97 13.18 15.51
C GLU A 158 16.25 13.99 15.27
N MET A 159 17.39 13.30 15.11
CA MET A 159 18.66 13.95 14.78
C MET A 159 18.60 14.63 13.41
N ILE A 160 18.02 13.98 12.41
CA ILE A 160 17.88 14.54 11.06
C ILE A 160 16.89 15.70 11.04
N GLU A 161 15.76 15.58 11.74
CA GLU A 161 14.78 16.65 11.86
C GLU A 161 15.40 17.92 12.45
N LYS A 162 16.30 17.81 13.43
CA LYS A 162 17.00 18.96 14.03
C LYS A 162 18.01 19.65 13.12
N LEU A 163 18.40 19.02 12.00
CA LEU A 163 19.35 19.62 11.04
C LEU A 163 18.67 20.57 10.05
N PHE A 164 17.34 20.54 9.94
CA PHE A 164 16.55 21.31 8.98
C PHE A 164 15.45 22.13 9.68
#